data_AF-A0A955SMA5-F1
#
_entry.id   AF-A0A955SMA5-F1
#
_cell.length_a   1.000
_cell.length_b   1.000
_cell.length_c   1.000
_cell.angle_alpha   90.00
_cell.angle_beta   90.00
_cell.angle_gamma   90.00
#
_symmetry.space_group_name_H-M   'P 1'
#
loop_
_entity.id
_entity.type
_entity.pdbx_description
1 polymer ?
#
loop_
_entity_poly.entity_id
_entity_poly.type
_entity_poly.pdbx_seq_one_letter_code
_entity_poly.pdbx_strand_id
1 'polypeptide(L)'
;DIHRKPGYDPLELYIDPEIRLPWLKIGGYLLKKKLGLRGLLEVIPLDPSLLKGSHGRAIENPELHPVLIGDKEILPPKDAVHCTEIKEIVLKSLFGEA
;
A
#
# COMPACT_ATOMS: atom_id res chain seq x y z
N ASP A 1 -0.18 -13.42 -9.74
CA ASP A 1 0.65 -12.52 -10.57
C ASP A 1 1.34 -11.39 -9.78
N ILE A 2 0.79 -10.93 -8.64
CA ILE A 2 1.46 -9.96 -7.76
C ILE A 2 2.82 -10.44 -7.20
N HIS A 3 3.01 -11.75 -7.05
CA HIS A 3 4.19 -12.38 -6.45
C HIS A 3 5.37 -12.65 -7.41
N ARG A 4 5.28 -12.23 -8.69
CA ARG A 4 6.38 -12.39 -9.67
C ARG A 4 7.16 -11.11 -9.95
N LYS A 5 6.86 -10.00 -9.26
CA LYS A 5 7.52 -8.72 -9.49
C LYS A 5 8.89 -8.72 -8.78
N PRO A 6 10.03 -8.61 -9.49
CA PRO A 6 11.28 -8.20 -8.85
C PRO A 6 11.02 -6.93 -8.02
N GLY A 7 11.59 -6.87 -6.82
CA GLY A 7 11.20 -5.94 -5.74
C GLY A 7 10.93 -4.54 -6.24
N TYR A 8 9.65 -4.16 -6.24
CA TYR A 8 9.19 -2.82 -6.58
C TYR A 8 9.13 -1.99 -5.32
N ASP A 9 9.95 -0.93 -5.24
CA ASP A 9 9.83 0.07 -4.18
C ASP A 9 8.87 1.18 -4.65
N PRO A 10 7.74 1.42 -3.97
CA PRO A 10 6.84 2.52 -4.32
C PRO A 10 7.50 3.90 -4.32
N LEU A 11 8.64 4.10 -3.64
CA LEU A 11 9.40 5.35 -3.69
C LEU A 11 10.02 5.63 -5.07
N GLU A 12 10.18 4.61 -5.92
CA GLU A 12 10.64 4.78 -7.31
C GLU A 12 9.71 5.65 -8.17
N LEU A 13 8.46 5.83 -7.74
CA LEU A 13 7.51 6.73 -8.40
C LEU A 13 7.81 8.22 -8.16
N TYR A 14 8.69 8.52 -7.20
CA TYR A 14 9.02 9.89 -6.81
C TYR A 14 10.44 10.25 -7.25
N ILE A 15 10.60 11.49 -7.67
CA ILE A 15 11.92 12.12 -7.71
C ILE A 15 12.16 12.72 -6.33
N ASP A 16 13.34 12.45 -5.78
CA ASP A 16 13.74 12.92 -4.46
C ASP A 16 13.57 14.45 -4.35
N PRO A 17 12.68 14.94 -3.47
CA PRO A 17 12.38 16.36 -3.33
C PRO A 17 13.54 17.17 -2.77
N GLU A 18 14.55 16.54 -2.16
CA GLU A 18 15.76 17.24 -1.70
C GLU A 18 16.68 17.65 -2.86
N ILE A 19 16.49 17.06 -4.05
CA ILE A 19 17.23 17.44 -5.24
C ILE A 19 16.66 18.76 -5.76
N ARG A 20 17.45 19.83 -5.70
CA ARG A 20 17.02 21.16 -6.17
C ARG A 20 16.76 21.24 -7.68
N LEU A 21 17.56 20.55 -8.49
CA LEU A 21 17.52 20.60 -9.95
C LEU A 21 17.60 19.18 -10.58
N PRO A 22 16.60 18.30 -10.37
CA PRO A 22 16.69 16.90 -10.75
C PRO A 22 16.90 16.64 -12.24
N TRP A 23 16.36 17.49 -13.12
CA TRP A 23 16.62 17.45 -14.56
C TRP A 23 18.10 17.62 -14.89
N LEU A 24 18.84 18.46 -14.15
CA LEU A 24 20.30 18.57 -14.32
C LEU A 24 21.03 17.33 -13.80
N LYS A 25 20.60 16.77 -12.66
CA LYS A 25 21.20 15.52 -12.11
C LYS A 25 21.02 14.35 -13.07
N ILE A 26 19.79 14.18 -13.59
CA ILE A 26 19.43 13.16 -14.57
C ILE A 26 20.21 13.40 -15.88
N GLY A 27 20.19 14.62 -16.41
CA GLY A 27 20.91 14.98 -17.63
C GLY A 27 22.42 14.73 -17.53
N GLY A 28 23.03 15.11 -16.40
CA GLY A 28 24.44 14.86 -16.12
C GLY A 28 24.77 13.37 -16.02
N TYR A 29 23.90 12.57 -15.40
CA TYR A 29 24.05 11.11 -15.38
C TYR A 29 23.96 10.51 -16.80
N LEU A 30 22.98 10.93 -17.61
CA LEU A 30 22.83 10.47 -18.99
C LEU A 30 24.05 10.83 -19.85
N LEU A 31 24.64 12.01 -19.67
CA LEU A 31 25.88 12.40 -20.33
C LEU A 31 27.05 11.48 -19.94
N LYS A 32 27.25 11.24 -18.64
CA LYS A 32 28.27 10.29 -18.14
C LYS A 32 28.07 8.89 -18.71
N LYS A 33 26.83 8.40 -18.72
CA LYS A 33 26.45 7.11 -19.32
C LYS A 33 26.77 7.07 -20.81
N LYS A 34 26.49 8.14 -21.55
CA LYS A 34 26.82 8.26 -22.98
C LYS A 34 28.33 8.26 -23.24
N LEU A 35 29.12 8.78 -22.30
CA LEU A 35 30.59 8.73 -22.34
C LEU A 35 31.18 7.39 -21.88
N GLY A 36 30.34 6.38 -21.58
CA GLY A 36 30.77 5.04 -21.17
C GLY A 36 31.11 4.90 -19.67
N LEU A 37 30.89 5.96 -18.88
CA LEU A 37 31.08 5.91 -17.43
C LEU A 37 29.90 5.19 -16.77
N ARG A 38 30.20 4.25 -15.88
CA ARG A 38 29.19 3.51 -15.10
C ARG A 38 28.95 4.20 -13.76
N GLY A 39 27.71 4.16 -13.28
CA GLY A 39 27.33 4.72 -11.98
C GLY A 39 25.86 4.46 -11.68
N LEU A 40 25.39 4.91 -10.52
CA LEU A 40 23.99 4.87 -10.13
C LEU A 40 23.31 6.21 -10.39
N LEU A 41 22.04 6.18 -10.77
CA LEU A 41 21.18 7.36 -10.84
C LEU A 41 20.47 7.53 -9.50
N GLU A 42 21.09 8.28 -8.59
CA GLU A 42 20.55 8.53 -7.25
C GLU A 42 19.48 9.64 -7.31
N VAL A 43 18.25 9.28 -7.66
CA VAL A 43 17.11 10.20 -7.71
C VAL A 43 15.90 9.71 -6.93
N ILE A 44 16.00 8.55 -6.30
CA ILE A 44 14.93 7.94 -5.51
C ILE A 44 15.10 8.42 -4.07
N PRO A 45 14.06 9.00 -3.44
CA PRO A 45 14.12 9.43 -2.05
C PRO A 45 14.20 8.24 -1.09
N LEU A 46 14.80 8.46 0.08
CA LEU A 46 14.81 7.48 1.18
C LEU A 46 13.74 7.73 2.24
N ASP A 47 13.02 8.86 2.16
CA ASP A 47 11.96 9.21 3.10
C ASP A 47 10.67 8.43 2.80
N PRO A 48 10.25 7.47 3.66
CA PRO A 48 9.04 6.71 3.46
C PRO A 48 7.77 7.55 3.66
N SER A 49 7.84 8.75 4.25
CA SER A 49 6.67 9.61 4.50
C SER A 49 6.01 10.11 3.20
N LEU A 50 6.75 10.08 2.08
CA LEU A 50 6.22 10.36 0.75
C LEU A 50 5.14 9.36 0.32
N LEU A 51 5.16 8.15 0.89
CA LEU A 51 4.11 7.15 0.72
C LEU A 51 3.02 7.37 1.77
N LYS A 52 1.91 7.97 1.35
CA LYS A 52 0.79 8.32 2.25
C LYS A 52 -0.13 7.15 2.58
N GLY A 53 0.10 5.96 2.01
CA GLY A 53 -0.76 4.79 2.18
C GLY A 53 0.07 3.52 2.28
N SER A 54 -0.30 2.67 3.24
CA SER A 54 0.24 1.33 3.40
C SER A 54 -0.90 0.37 3.70
N HIS A 55 -0.70 -0.93 3.46
CA HIS A 55 -1.70 -1.96 3.68
C HIS A 55 -1.10 -3.16 4.42
N GLY A 56 -1.95 -4.05 4.92
CA GLY A 56 -1.53 -5.35 5.44
C GLY A 56 -1.18 -5.40 6.92
N ARG A 57 -1.04 -4.25 7.60
CA ARG A 57 -1.04 -4.22 9.06
C ARG A 57 -2.48 -4.06 9.56
N ALA A 58 -2.85 -4.85 10.58
CA ALA A 58 -4.10 -4.64 11.29
C ALA A 58 -4.11 -3.21 11.85
N ILE A 59 -5.19 -2.49 11.57
CA ILE A 59 -5.36 -1.11 12.03
C ILE A 59 -5.69 -1.17 13.52
N GLU A 60 -4.95 -0.45 14.36
CA GLU A 60 -5.20 -0.44 15.81
C GLU A 60 -6.37 0.48 16.19
N ASN A 61 -6.57 1.58 15.45
CA ASN A 61 -7.67 2.51 15.68
C ASN A 61 -9.01 1.90 15.20
N PRO A 62 -9.99 1.66 16.09
CA PRO A 62 -11.30 1.12 15.72
C PRO A 62 -12.09 1.98 14.73
N GLU A 63 -11.90 3.31 14.70
CA GLU A 63 -12.59 4.21 13.77
C GLU A 63 -12.18 4.02 12.31
N LEU A 64 -11.00 3.42 12.10
CA LEU A 64 -10.45 3.11 10.79
C LEU A 64 -10.70 1.63 10.42
N HIS A 65 -11.42 0.87 11.24
CA HIS A 65 -11.79 -0.50 10.92
C HIS A 65 -12.83 -0.55 9.80
N PRO A 66 -12.82 -1.61 8.96
CA PRO A 66 -13.90 -1.85 8.02
C PRO A 66 -15.25 -1.98 8.74
N VAL A 67 -16.31 -1.49 8.10
CA VAL A 67 -17.68 -1.61 8.62
C VAL A 67 -18.38 -2.84 8.05
N LEU A 68 -19.18 -3.50 8.89
CA LEU A 68 -20.11 -4.54 8.48
C LEU A 68 -21.53 -3.97 8.58
N ILE A 69 -22.28 -4.00 7.47
CA ILE A 69 -23.63 -3.45 7.37
C ILE A 69 -24.58 -4.56 6.93
N GLY A 70 -25.71 -4.71 7.61
CA GLY A 70 -26.71 -5.74 7.33
C GLY A 70 -27.91 -5.64 8.27
N ASP A 71 -28.86 -6.57 8.10
CA ASP A 71 -30.07 -6.63 8.92
C ASP A 71 -29.76 -7.02 10.36
N LYS A 72 -30.50 -6.43 11.30
CA LYS A 72 -30.25 -6.57 12.75
C LYS A 72 -30.41 -8.01 13.24
N GLU A 73 -31.24 -8.80 12.58
CA GLU A 73 -31.51 -10.20 12.86
C GLU A 73 -30.32 -11.11 12.50
N ILE A 74 -29.48 -10.65 11.58
CA ILE A 74 -28.35 -11.41 11.01
C ILE A 74 -27.03 -10.98 11.68
N LEU A 75 -26.90 -9.67 11.96
CA LEU A 75 -25.71 -9.13 12.60
C LEU A 75 -25.59 -9.63 14.04
N PRO A 76 -24.37 -9.99 14.48
CA PRO A 76 -24.15 -10.37 15.88
C PRO A 76 -24.42 -9.18 16.81
N PRO A 77 -24.90 -9.43 18.04
CA PRO A 77 -25.17 -8.38 19.02
C PRO A 77 -23.88 -7.88 19.69
N LYS A 78 -22.90 -7.49 18.88
CA LYS A 78 -21.57 -7.02 19.29
C LYS A 78 -21.19 -5.81 18.45
N ASP A 79 -20.43 -4.89 19.04
CA ASP A 79 -19.95 -3.68 18.34
C ASP A 79 -18.81 -3.97 17.35
N ALA A 80 -18.13 -5.11 17.51
CA ALA A 80 -17.04 -5.52 16.64
C ALA A 80 -17.02 -7.06 16.49
N VAL A 81 -16.49 -7.52 15.35
CA VAL A 81 -16.30 -8.94 15.04
C VAL A 81 -14.88 -9.17 14.54
N HIS A 82 -14.32 -10.33 14.85
CA HIS A 82 -13.03 -10.72 14.30
C HIS A 82 -13.16 -11.03 12.80
N CYS A 83 -12.12 -10.74 12.02
CA CYS A 83 -12.17 -10.93 10.57
C CYS A 83 -12.44 -12.38 10.14
N THR A 84 -12.11 -13.36 10.99
CA THR A 84 -12.38 -14.78 10.76
C THR A 84 -13.86 -15.16 10.89
N GLU A 85 -14.65 -14.36 11.61
CA GLU A 85 -16.09 -14.60 11.81
C GLU A 85 -16.92 -14.15 10.59
N ILE A 86 -16.38 -13.29 9.72
CA ILE A 86 -17.10 -12.69 8.58
C ILE A 86 -17.68 -13.74 7.65
N LYS A 87 -16.95 -14.83 7.39
CA LYS A 87 -17.44 -15.92 6.53
C LYS A 87 -18.75 -16.50 7.04
N GLU A 88 -18.82 -16.80 8.33
CA GLU A 88 -19.99 -17.43 8.95
C GLU A 88 -21.19 -16.48 8.96
N ILE A 89 -20.95 -15.20 9.28
CA ILE A 89 -21.99 -14.16 9.27
C ILE A 89 -22.59 -14.01 7.87
N VAL A 90 -21.75 -13.92 6.83
CA VAL A 90 -22.22 -13.79 5.44
C VAL A 90 -22.99 -15.04 4.99
N LEU A 91 -22.53 -16.25 5.34
CA LEU A 91 -23.23 -17.47 4.97
C LEU A 91 -24.60 -17.57 5.66
N LYS A 92 -24.67 -17.25 6.97
CA LYS A 92 -25.94 -17.20 7.71
C LYS A 92 -26.91 -16.20 7.07
N SER A 93 -26.41 -15.05 6.62
CA SER A 93 -27.22 -14.03 5.93
C SER A 93 -27.85 -14.52 4.65
N LEU A 94 -27.13 -15.36 3.89
CA LEU A 94 -27.56 -15.80 2.55
C LEU A 94 -28.45 -17.04 2.59
N PHE A 95 -28.21 -17.94 3.54
CA PHE A 95 -28.79 -19.28 3.55
C PHE A 95 -29.64 -19.60 4.79
N GLY A 96 -29.66 -18.72 5.81
CA GLY A 96 -30.31 -18.99 7.09
C GLY A 96 -29.46 -19.87 8.02
N GLU A 97 -30.08 -20.35 9.11
CA GLU A 97 -29.46 -21.37 9.98
C GLU A 97 -29.68 -22.76 9.40
N ALA A 98 -28.65 -23.62 9.48
CA ALA A 98 -28.78 -25.06 9.24
C ALA A 98 -29.37 -25.76 10.46
#